data_AF-A0AAD3H4X4-F1
#
_entry.id   AF-A0AAD3H4X4-F1
#
_cell.length_a   1.000
_cell.length_b   1.000
_cell.length_c   1.000
_cell.angle_alpha   90.00
_cell.angle_beta   90.00
_cell.angle_gamma   90.00
#
_symmetry.space_group_name_H-M   'P 1'
#
loop_
_entity.id
_entity.type
_entity.pdbx_description
1 polymer ?
#
loop_
_entity_poly.entity_id
_entity_poly.type
_entity_poly.pdbx_seq_one_letter_code
_entity_poly.pdbx_strand_id
1 'polypeptide(L)'
;MIQMQYLQNCIRQAATICDATTKMLYKLTTGGFAPKLHIFDNECSALLKAILSKHEIKFQLVPSHQKRHNAAERAIQTFKNHFITCLCLVDPDFPLSEWDHQSSGSSMRQSKTIAVLEGIYDINKTPLAPLGTKLLNHVKTFGTRGKEACAASFVTSNAKHWSIDSLDPLTPN
;
A
#
# COMPACT_ATOMS: atom_id res chain seq x y z
N MET A 1 19.84 -8.05 21.64
CA MET A 1 20.12 -8.98 20.53
C MET A 1 18.80 -9.51 19.91
N ILE A 2 17.87 -8.61 19.55
CA ILE A 2 16.56 -8.94 18.93
C ILE A 2 16.34 -8.10 17.64
N GLN A 3 17.18 -7.09 17.39
CA GLN A 3 17.05 -6.18 16.25
C GLN A 3 17.60 -6.72 14.92
N MET A 4 18.30 -7.87 14.91
CA MET A 4 18.89 -8.43 13.69
C MET A 4 17.96 -9.40 12.93
N GLN A 5 16.91 -9.92 13.56
CA GLN A 5 15.96 -10.83 12.88
C GLN A 5 14.91 -10.08 12.03
N TYR A 6 14.56 -8.85 12.41
CA TYR A 6 13.55 -8.07 11.67
C TYR A 6 14.07 -7.56 10.31
N LEU A 7 15.38 -7.29 10.20
CA LEU A 7 16.00 -6.87 8.94
C LEU A 7 16.22 -8.02 7.96
N GLN A 8 16.17 -9.27 8.43
CA GLN A 8 16.42 -10.46 7.60
C GLN A 8 15.22 -10.84 6.71
N ASN A 9 14.02 -10.34 7.04
CA ASN A 9 12.81 -10.49 6.22
C ASN A 9 12.72 -9.49 5.05
N CYS A 10 13.58 -8.47 5.03
CA CYS A 10 13.69 -7.48 3.94
C CYS A 10 14.81 -7.81 2.94
N ILE A 11 15.48 -8.96 3.10
CA ILE A 11 16.48 -9.41 2.13
C ILE A 11 15.73 -9.93 0.91
N ARG A 12 16.11 -9.44 -0.28
CA ARG A 12 15.67 -9.89 -1.61
C ARG A 12 15.99 -11.37 -1.83
N GLN A 13 15.33 -12.26 -1.11
CA GLN A 13 15.47 -13.69 -1.32
C GLN A 13 14.80 -14.02 -2.66
N ALA A 14 15.52 -14.73 -3.53
CA ALA A 14 14.99 -15.02 -4.85
C ALA A 14 13.64 -15.75 -4.79
N ALA A 15 13.41 -16.56 -3.76
CA ALA A 15 12.15 -17.26 -3.52
C ALA A 15 10.97 -16.30 -3.27
N THR A 16 11.12 -15.26 -2.45
CA THR A 16 10.02 -14.33 -2.15
C THR A 16 9.61 -13.50 -3.36
N ILE A 17 10.57 -13.13 -4.21
CA ILE A 17 10.32 -12.44 -5.48
C ILE A 17 9.56 -13.35 -6.44
N CYS A 18 9.95 -14.62 -6.53
CA CYS A 18 9.26 -15.63 -7.34
C CYS A 18 7.82 -15.85 -6.90
N ASP A 19 7.57 -15.96 -5.59
CA ASP A 19 6.24 -16.13 -5.02
C ASP A 19 5.35 -14.91 -5.28
N ALA A 20 5.89 -13.70 -5.05
CA ALA A 20 5.19 -12.46 -5.34
C ALA A 20 4.85 -12.33 -6.83
N THR A 21 5.79 -12.70 -7.72
CA THR A 21 5.58 -12.68 -9.17
C THR A 21 4.47 -13.66 -9.56
N THR A 22 4.47 -14.87 -9.02
CA THR A 22 3.45 -15.88 -9.30
C THR A 22 2.06 -15.41 -8.85
N LYS A 23 1.96 -14.83 -7.64
CA LYS A 23 0.71 -14.23 -7.13
C LYS A 23 0.21 -13.09 -8.00
N MET A 24 1.12 -12.22 -8.47
CA MET A 24 0.79 -11.13 -9.40
C MET A 24 0.23 -11.67 -10.71
N LEU A 25 0.91 -12.63 -11.33
CA LEU A 25 0.46 -13.24 -12.59
C LEU A 25 -0.91 -13.90 -12.44
N TYR A 26 -1.12 -14.64 -11.35
CA TYR A 26 -2.40 -15.27 -11.05
C TYR A 26 -3.54 -14.23 -10.93
N LYS A 27 -3.32 -13.14 -10.19
CA LYS A 27 -4.30 -12.05 -10.04
C LYS A 27 -4.65 -11.41 -11.37
N LEU A 28 -3.64 -11.05 -12.16
CA LEU A 28 -3.83 -10.43 -13.47
C LEU A 28 -4.58 -11.35 -14.43
N THR A 29 -4.23 -12.63 -14.45
CA THR A 29 -4.88 -13.63 -15.32
C THR A 29 -6.34 -13.86 -14.92
N THR A 30 -6.61 -13.96 -13.61
CA THR A 30 -7.98 -14.11 -13.08
C THR A 30 -8.83 -12.87 -13.36
N GLY A 31 -8.23 -11.68 -13.33
CA GLY A 31 -8.88 -10.42 -13.72
C GLY A 31 -9.09 -10.24 -15.23
N GLY A 32 -8.69 -11.20 -16.07
CA GLY A 32 -8.79 -11.10 -17.53
C GLY A 32 -7.68 -10.30 -18.20
N PHE A 33 -6.65 -9.87 -17.44
CA PHE A 33 -5.53 -9.06 -17.91
C PHE A 33 -4.23 -9.87 -17.98
N ALA A 34 -4.26 -11.02 -18.67
CA ALA A 34 -3.09 -11.88 -18.81
C ALA A 34 -1.92 -11.15 -19.51
N PRO A 35 -0.78 -10.91 -18.83
CA PRO A 35 0.33 -10.15 -19.39
C PRO A 35 1.07 -10.97 -20.46
N LYS A 36 1.27 -10.37 -21.65
CA LYS A 36 2.00 -11.00 -22.77
C LYS A 36 3.48 -10.64 -22.83
N LEU A 37 3.82 -9.48 -22.26
CA LEU A 37 5.16 -8.91 -22.27
C LEU A 37 5.46 -8.30 -20.91
N HIS A 38 6.62 -8.62 -20.35
CA HIS A 38 7.13 -8.01 -19.12
C HIS A 38 8.51 -7.37 -19.37
N ILE A 39 8.65 -6.10 -19.02
CA ILE A 39 9.89 -5.34 -19.25
C ILE A 39 10.61 -5.20 -17.91
N PHE A 40 11.86 -5.66 -17.85
CA PHE A 40 12.73 -5.54 -16.68
C PHE A 40 13.85 -4.55 -16.91
N ASP A 41 14.49 -4.15 -15.81
CA ASP A 41 15.84 -3.61 -15.90
C ASP A 41 16.85 -4.70 -16.33
N ASN A 42 18.09 -4.27 -16.58
CA ASN A 42 19.19 -5.15 -16.96
C ASN A 42 19.63 -6.10 -15.83
N GLU A 43 19.14 -5.92 -14.61
CA GLU A 43 19.53 -6.67 -13.41
C GLU A 43 18.45 -7.70 -13.00
N CYS A 44 17.79 -8.33 -13.98
CA CYS A 44 16.80 -9.37 -13.73
C CYS A 44 17.44 -10.73 -13.40
N SER A 45 17.00 -11.35 -12.30
CA SER A 45 17.48 -12.67 -11.85
C SER A 45 17.08 -13.80 -12.82
N ALA A 46 17.90 -14.85 -12.89
CA ALA A 46 17.66 -16.00 -13.76
C ALA A 46 16.40 -16.79 -13.36
N LEU A 47 16.12 -16.91 -12.06
CA LEU A 47 14.94 -17.60 -11.55
C LEU A 47 13.63 -16.93 -11.98
N LEU A 48 13.61 -15.60 -12.01
CA LEU A 48 12.45 -14.83 -12.45
C LEU A 48 12.19 -15.03 -13.95
N LYS A 49 13.27 -15.03 -14.76
CA LYS A 49 13.17 -15.36 -16.20
C LYS A 49 12.58 -16.76 -16.43
N ALA A 50 12.98 -17.75 -15.63
CA ALA A 50 12.46 -19.11 -15.73
C ALA A 50 10.95 -19.19 -15.43
N ILE A 51 10.46 -18.44 -14.44
CA ILE A 51 9.03 -18.38 -14.12
C ILE A 51 8.22 -17.76 -15.26
N LEU A 52 8.71 -16.67 -15.85
CA LEU A 52 8.01 -16.02 -16.96
C LEU A 52 7.95 -16.92 -18.19
N SER A 53 9.05 -17.61 -18.51
CA SER A 53 9.06 -18.61 -19.58
C SER A 53 8.07 -19.75 -19.31
N LYS A 54 7.94 -20.20 -18.05
CA LYS A 54 6.95 -21.23 -17.66
C LYS A 54 5.50 -20.78 -17.87
N HIS A 55 5.24 -19.48 -17.72
CA HIS A 55 3.92 -18.88 -17.96
C HIS A 55 3.74 -18.37 -19.41
N GLU A 56 4.67 -18.68 -20.32
CA GLU A 56 4.67 -18.24 -21.74
C GLU A 56 4.67 -16.72 -21.92
N ILE A 57 5.25 -15.99 -20.96
CA ILE A 57 5.34 -14.53 -20.97
C ILE A 57 6.67 -14.10 -21.59
N LYS A 58 6.60 -13.29 -22.65
CA LYS A 58 7.81 -12.71 -23.26
C LYS A 58 8.41 -11.69 -22.30
N PHE A 59 9.72 -11.62 -22.22
CA PHE A 59 10.40 -10.58 -21.44
C PHE A 59 11.39 -9.79 -22.28
N GLN A 60 11.55 -8.52 -21.93
CA GLN A 60 12.55 -7.61 -22.49
C GLN A 60 13.39 -7.01 -21.37
N LEU A 61 14.67 -6.77 -21.65
CA LEU A 61 15.59 -6.11 -20.72
C LEU A 61 15.88 -4.71 -21.24
N VAL A 62 15.67 -3.69 -20.40
CA VAL A 62 16.00 -2.30 -20.74
C VAL A 62 17.52 -2.14 -20.80
N PRO A 63 18.07 -1.56 -21.87
CA PRO A 63 19.50 -1.29 -21.96
C PRO A 63 19.97 -0.33 -20.85
N SER A 64 21.15 -0.60 -20.28
CA SER A 64 21.72 0.15 -19.15
C SER A 64 21.72 1.68 -19.32
N HIS A 65 21.88 2.17 -20.55
CA HIS A 65 21.98 3.61 -20.84
C HIS A 65 20.62 4.30 -21.11
N GLN A 66 19.51 3.57 -21.12
CA GLN A 66 18.17 4.11 -21.46
C GLN A 66 17.19 4.06 -20.26
N LYS A 67 17.69 4.34 -19.06
CA LYS A 67 16.91 4.29 -17.80
C LYS A 67 15.64 5.16 -17.80
N ARG A 68 15.63 6.25 -18.57
CA ARG A 68 14.45 7.13 -18.67
C ARG A 68 13.20 6.45 -19.25
N HIS A 69 13.36 5.35 -19.99
CA HIS A 69 12.26 4.57 -20.55
C HIS A 69 11.75 3.47 -19.62
N ASN A 70 12.41 3.22 -18.49
CA ASN A 70 11.94 2.21 -17.56
C ASN A 70 10.74 2.75 -16.76
N ALA A 71 9.54 2.35 -17.19
CA ALA A 71 8.29 2.69 -16.53
C ALA A 71 8.28 2.22 -15.06
N ALA A 72 8.94 1.10 -14.75
CA ALA A 72 9.02 0.57 -13.38
C ALA A 72 9.83 1.49 -12.47
N GLU A 73 10.99 1.99 -12.93
CA GLU A 73 11.82 2.92 -12.16
C GLU A 73 11.07 4.23 -11.87
N ARG A 74 10.32 4.73 -12.86
CA ARG A 74 9.46 5.91 -12.69
C ARG A 74 8.34 5.65 -11.68
N ALA A 75 7.66 4.51 -11.78
CA ALA A 75 6.63 4.14 -10.81
C ALA A 75 7.19 4.03 -9.38
N ILE A 76 8.37 3.42 -9.21
CA ILE A 76 9.05 3.32 -7.91
C ILE A 76 9.41 4.71 -7.38
N GLN A 77 9.94 5.60 -8.22
CA GLN A 77 10.26 6.97 -7.81
C GLN A 77 9.01 7.75 -7.39
N THR A 78 7.93 7.66 -8.16
CA THR A 78 6.64 8.27 -7.83
C THR A 78 6.10 7.73 -6.51
N PHE A 79 6.17 6.42 -6.30
CA PHE A 79 5.76 5.80 -5.04
C PHE A 79 6.60 6.32 -3.86
N LYS A 80 7.93 6.36 -3.98
CA LYS A 80 8.82 6.89 -2.93
C LYS A 80 8.47 8.34 -2.58
N ASN A 81 8.29 9.20 -3.57
CA ASN A 81 7.93 10.59 -3.35
C ASN A 81 6.57 10.71 -2.67
N HIS A 82 5.57 9.97 -3.15
CA HIS A 82 4.24 9.96 -2.55
C HIS A 82 4.26 9.45 -1.11
N PHE A 83 5.00 8.38 -0.83
CA PHE A 83 5.17 7.81 0.50
C PHE A 83 5.77 8.83 1.48
N ILE A 84 6.83 9.54 1.07
CA ILE A 84 7.43 10.61 1.87
C ILE A 84 6.40 11.73 2.12
N THR A 85 5.67 12.17 1.09
CA THR A 85 4.62 13.18 1.27
C THR A 85 3.54 12.73 2.25
N CYS A 86 3.11 11.47 2.18
CA CYS A 86 2.15 10.92 3.13
C CYS A 86 2.69 10.96 4.56
N LEU A 87 3.96 10.60 4.79
CA LEU A 87 4.58 10.69 6.11
C LEU A 87 4.72 12.13 6.62
N CYS A 88 4.95 13.11 5.73
CA CYS A 88 5.01 14.52 6.12
C CYS A 88 3.63 15.14 6.44
N LEU A 89 2.53 14.51 6.00
CA LEU A 89 1.17 14.98 6.26
C LEU A 89 0.56 14.42 7.55
N VAL A 90 1.22 13.43 8.14
CA VAL A 90 0.79 12.78 9.37
C VAL A 90 0.97 13.75 10.55
N ASP A 91 0.04 13.69 11.51
CA ASP A 91 0.11 14.47 12.74
C ASP A 91 1.39 14.13 13.55
N PRO A 92 2.06 15.12 14.17
CA PRO A 92 3.27 14.87 14.97
C PRO A 92 3.10 13.84 16.09
N ASP A 93 1.89 13.68 16.63
CA ASP A 93 1.58 12.73 17.71
C ASP A 93 1.31 11.31 17.19
N PHE A 94 1.23 11.12 15.87
CA PHE A 94 0.90 9.83 15.29
C PHE A 94 2.01 8.80 15.54
N PRO A 95 1.66 7.60 16.05
CA PRO A 95 2.65 6.57 16.30
C PRO A 95 3.26 6.10 14.99
N LEU A 96 4.57 6.31 14.84
CA LEU A 96 5.28 5.85 13.65
C LEU A 96 5.08 4.34 13.45
N SER A 97 4.95 3.53 14.51
CA SER A 97 4.73 2.08 14.42
C SER A 97 3.54 1.66 13.55
N GLU A 98 2.56 2.53 13.32
CA GLU A 98 1.39 2.26 12.48
C GLU A 98 1.65 2.52 10.98
N TRP A 99 2.90 2.84 10.60
CA TRP A 99 3.27 3.13 9.21
C TRP A 99 3.07 1.94 8.27
N ASP A 100 3.24 0.71 8.77
CA ASP A 100 3.15 -0.54 8.00
C ASP A 100 1.69 -0.93 7.70
N HIS A 101 0.76 -0.43 8.51
CA HIS A 101 -0.69 -0.54 8.29
C HIS A 101 -1.23 0.43 7.23
N GLN A 102 -0.39 1.36 6.74
CA GLN A 102 -0.75 2.26 5.66
C GLN A 102 -1.10 1.47 4.41
N SER A 103 -2.39 1.44 4.06
CA SER A 103 -2.84 0.88 2.80
C SER A 103 -2.29 1.73 1.64
N SER A 104 -1.66 1.10 0.66
CA SER A 104 -1.14 1.70 -0.59
C SER A 104 -2.21 2.42 -1.45
N GLY A 105 -3.48 2.40 -1.02
CA GLY A 105 -4.61 3.08 -1.64
C GLY A 105 -4.84 4.53 -1.18
N SER A 106 -3.94 5.14 -0.37
CA SER A 106 -4.05 6.53 0.09
C SER A 106 -4.02 7.59 -1.02
N SER A 107 -3.90 7.19 -2.29
CA SER A 107 -4.21 8.07 -3.40
C SER A 107 -5.71 8.36 -3.40
N MET A 108 -6.10 9.50 -2.81
CA MET A 108 -7.48 10.03 -2.74
C MET A 108 -8.18 10.15 -4.12
N ARG A 109 -7.45 9.90 -5.22
CA ARG A 109 -8.00 9.75 -6.56
C ARG A 109 -7.63 8.38 -7.10
N GLN A 110 -8.63 7.51 -7.22
CA GLN A 110 -8.47 6.27 -7.98
C GLN A 110 -8.08 6.63 -9.42
N SER A 111 -6.95 6.12 -9.90
CA SER A 111 -6.61 6.25 -11.31
C SER A 111 -7.54 5.37 -12.14
N LYS A 112 -7.85 5.79 -13.37
CA LYS A 112 -8.68 4.98 -14.30
C LYS A 112 -8.13 3.56 -14.46
N THR A 113 -6.81 3.41 -14.43
CA THR A 113 -6.13 2.10 -14.52
C THR A 113 -6.37 1.23 -13.29
N ILE A 114 -6.36 1.82 -12.08
CA ILE A 114 -6.65 1.08 -10.85
C ILE A 114 -8.11 0.64 -10.83
N ALA A 115 -9.05 1.49 -11.28
CA ALA A 115 -10.46 1.13 -11.36
C ALA A 115 -10.74 -0.04 -12.31
N VAL A 116 -9.93 -0.22 -13.36
CA VAL A 116 -10.03 -1.36 -14.27
C VAL A 116 -9.54 -2.66 -13.64
N LEU A 117 -8.53 -2.60 -12.77
CA LEU A 117 -7.94 -3.79 -12.14
C LEU A 117 -8.65 -4.20 -10.85
N GLU A 118 -9.08 -3.23 -10.04
CA GLU A 118 -9.64 -3.46 -8.70
C GLU A 118 -11.14 -3.17 -8.61
N GLY A 119 -11.73 -2.63 -9.69
CA GLY A 119 -13.11 -2.14 -9.69
C GLY A 119 -13.21 -0.69 -9.21
N ILE A 120 -14.36 -0.05 -9.44
CA ILE A 120 -14.60 1.33 -8.99
C ILE A 120 -14.66 1.34 -7.46
N TYR A 121 -13.85 2.19 -6.84
CA TYR A 121 -13.82 2.36 -5.40
C TYR A 121 -15.05 3.13 -4.92
N ASP A 122 -15.78 2.54 -3.96
CA ASP A 122 -16.95 3.17 -3.35
C ASP A 122 -16.57 3.87 -2.04
N ILE A 123 -16.37 5.19 -2.13
CA ILE A 123 -16.00 6.06 -1.01
C ILE A 123 -17.05 6.03 0.11
N ASN A 124 -18.32 5.73 -0.20
CA ASN A 124 -19.39 5.73 0.79
C ASN A 124 -19.34 4.49 1.68
N LYS A 125 -18.88 3.35 1.15
CA LYS A 125 -18.71 2.12 1.93
C LYS A 125 -17.43 2.14 2.75
N THR A 126 -16.38 2.74 2.19
CA THR A 126 -15.06 2.76 2.78
C THR A 126 -14.51 4.18 2.67
N PRO A 127 -14.67 5.02 3.71
CA PRO A 127 -14.20 6.39 3.65
C PRO A 127 -12.67 6.42 3.60
N LEU A 128 -12.14 7.28 2.73
CA LEU A 128 -10.71 7.48 2.56
C LEU A 128 -10.30 8.83 3.17
N ALA A 129 -9.29 8.83 4.03
CA ALA A 129 -8.65 10.04 4.52
C ALA A 129 -7.12 9.92 4.40
N PRO A 130 -6.39 11.04 4.37
CA PRO A 130 -4.93 11.01 4.54
C PRO A 130 -4.56 10.30 5.84
N LEU A 131 -3.45 9.54 5.82
CA LEU A 131 -2.92 8.90 7.02
C LEU A 131 -2.66 9.94 8.10
N GLY A 132 -2.99 9.63 9.36
CA GLY A 132 -2.76 10.53 10.49
C GLY A 132 -3.71 11.72 10.56
N THR A 133 -4.78 11.74 9.76
CA THR A 133 -5.83 12.75 9.91
C THR A 133 -6.53 12.55 11.25
N LYS A 134 -6.48 13.58 12.12
CA LYS A 134 -7.23 13.62 13.38
C LYS A 134 -8.73 13.67 13.08
N LEU A 135 -9.46 12.72 13.64
CA LEU A 135 -10.89 12.53 13.53
C LEU A 135 -11.51 12.57 14.92
N LEU A 136 -12.77 13.02 14.97
CA LEU A 136 -13.57 13.02 16.18
C LEU A 136 -14.60 11.90 16.07
N ASN A 137 -14.34 10.79 16.76
CA ASN A 137 -15.19 9.61 16.72
C ASN A 137 -16.27 9.69 17.79
N HIS A 138 -17.52 9.56 17.37
CA HIS A 138 -18.65 9.44 18.30
C HIS A 138 -18.76 8.01 18.80
N VAL A 139 -18.60 7.81 20.11
CA VAL A 139 -18.74 6.49 20.73
C VAL A 139 -20.19 6.30 21.16
N LYS A 140 -20.89 5.35 20.53
CA LYS A 140 -22.27 5.02 20.89
C LYS A 140 -22.29 4.20 22.17
N THR A 141 -22.67 4.80 23.29
CA THR A 141 -22.94 4.08 24.54
C THR A 141 -24.31 3.39 24.48
N PHE A 142 -24.41 2.17 24.99
CA PHE A 142 -25.68 1.43 25.05
C PHE A 142 -26.62 2.12 26.05
N GLY A 143 -27.73 2.68 25.54
CA GLY A 143 -28.86 3.13 26.37
C GLY A 143 -28.95 4.63 26.67
N THR A 144 -27.91 5.42 26.41
CA THR A 144 -27.95 6.88 26.57
C THR A 144 -27.42 7.52 25.30
N ARG A 145 -28.01 8.64 24.87
CA ARG A 145 -27.50 9.43 23.72
C ARG A 145 -26.09 9.93 24.10
N GLY A 146 -25.05 9.17 23.72
CA GLY A 146 -23.69 9.33 24.21
C GLY A 146 -23.18 10.76 24.05
N LYS A 147 -22.60 11.33 25.11
CA LYS A 147 -21.99 12.68 25.10
C LYS A 147 -20.48 12.63 24.85
N GLU A 148 -19.94 11.46 24.56
CA GLU A 148 -18.49 11.24 24.55
C GLU A 148 -18.00 11.09 23.11
N ALA A 149 -17.16 12.04 22.72
CA ALA A 149 -16.38 11.99 21.51
C ALA A 149 -14.93 11.70 21.88
N CYS A 150 -14.31 10.78 21.15
CA CYS A 150 -12.92 10.39 21.35
C CYS A 150 -12.09 10.83 20.15
N ALA A 151 -10.87 11.31 20.41
CA ALA A 151 -9.92 11.61 19.35
C ALA A 151 -9.38 10.30 18.76
N ALA A 152 -9.30 10.24 17.44
CA ALA A 152 -8.76 9.10 16.74
C ALA A 152 -8.00 9.55 15.51
N SER A 153 -7.00 8.79 15.12
CA SER A 153 -6.23 9.03 13.90
C SER A 153 -6.60 8.03 12.82
N PHE A 154 -6.78 8.49 11.58
CA PHE A 154 -7.03 7.59 10.45
C PHE A 154 -5.76 6.78 10.13
N VAL A 155 -5.90 5.44 10.11
CA VAL A 155 -4.79 4.51 9.84
C VAL A 155 -4.96 3.80 8.50
N THR A 156 -6.16 3.30 8.21
CA THR A 156 -6.35 2.43 7.05
C THR A 156 -7.79 2.44 6.50
N SER A 157 -7.94 1.94 5.28
CA SER A 157 -9.21 1.75 4.57
C SER A 157 -9.86 0.37 4.83
N ASN A 158 -9.53 -0.30 5.93
CA ASN A 158 -10.07 -1.61 6.31
C ASN A 158 -10.76 -1.55 7.68
N ALA A 159 -11.70 -2.46 8.00
CA ALA A 159 -12.66 -2.44 9.11
C ALA A 159 -12.22 -1.77 10.43
N LYS A 160 -10.95 -1.87 10.82
CA LYS A 160 -10.31 -1.04 11.85
C LYS A 160 -9.66 0.21 11.24
N HIS A 161 -10.47 1.13 10.72
CA HIS A 161 -9.99 2.24 9.89
C HIS A 161 -9.23 3.33 10.66
N TRP A 162 -9.37 3.32 11.99
CA TRP A 162 -8.87 4.34 12.90
C TRP A 162 -8.20 3.70 14.10
N SER A 163 -7.16 4.37 14.61
CA SER A 163 -6.56 4.08 15.92
C SER A 163 -7.07 5.11 16.93
N ILE A 164 -7.40 4.66 18.15
CA ILE A 164 -7.81 5.56 19.24
C ILE A 164 -6.56 6.14 19.86
N ASP A 165 -6.46 7.46 19.87
CA ASP A 165 -5.40 8.19 20.56
C ASP A 165 -5.88 8.42 21.99
N SER A 166 -5.66 7.41 22.85
CA SER A 166 -6.11 7.32 24.25
C SER A 166 -7.61 7.56 24.51
N LEU A 167 -8.17 6.84 25.49
CA LEU A 167 -9.53 7.09 26.02
C LEU A 167 -9.49 8.32 26.93
N ASP A 168 -8.98 9.44 26.46
CA ASP A 168 -9.11 10.70 27.19
C ASP A 168 -10.39 11.38 26.68
N PRO A 169 -11.49 11.33 27.44
CA PRO A 169 -12.67 12.09 27.08
C PRO A 169 -12.26 13.56 27.00
N LEU A 170 -12.54 14.20 25.86
CA LEU A 170 -12.36 15.65 25.72
C LEU A 170 -13.16 16.30 26.84
N THR A 171 -12.48 16.81 27.87
CA THR A 171 -13.16 17.47 28.98
C THR A 171 -13.87 18.70 28.42
N PRO A 172 -15.17 18.87 28.68
CA PRO A 172 -15.88 20.04 28.20
C PRO A 172 -15.29 21.28 28.90
N ASN A 173 -14.86 22.26 28.09
CA ASN A 173 -14.56 23.61 28.55
C ASN A 173 -15.80 24.27 29.17
#